data_AF-A0AA88GZW6-F1
#
_entry.id   AF-A0AA88GZW6-F1
#
_cell.length_a   1.000
_cell.length_b   1.000
_cell.length_c   1.000
_cell.angle_alpha   90.00
_cell.angle_beta   90.00
_cell.angle_gamma   90.00
#
_symmetry.space_group_name_H-M   'P 1'
#
loop_
_entity.id
_entity.type
_entity.pdbx_description
1 polymer ?
#
loop_
_entity_poly.entity_id
_entity_poly.type
_entity_poly.pdbx_seq_one_letter_code
_entity_poly.pdbx_strand_id
1 'polypeptide(L)'
;MMNSYCVAGGSSSSNNREGERGSLQTTNSIKSLKELELKQKELNERADSLLKAEKELEKQQEQLLIRIKENTQRSLDLDQREQRISDIEEKLSKSTTVTTTRGPPNEMVRLNVGGTIFATTMASLLSEKDTFFSAYFSDYFVPNPEEHDHAYFIDRPNANFELILDHLRGLNIRSKIERLSEKDLMEFVDEVVYYQVTSIFSLLPSMGKNSLRNKYTLELDEEKLRCDTFDPTYTSSGLQLTSNNKRVVKKDHRKNSFIVFGDVCASEYSIKLISNCANLFVGFASRTVNVHSDSLSYDNTGGYYLKMGNGRLFSSNKTNCPYNGEPIKDGSVVKAILKENKISFMVNGKTIGKAYDVPSHNLYPHCLFRTLIVKWRFYLDFCGVFKNNIGKVFRF
;
A
#
# COMPACT_ATOMS: atom_id res chain seq x y z
N MET A 1 -118.27 -28.59 -14.71
CA MET A 1 -117.05 -29.11 -15.33
C MET A 1 -116.04 -29.33 -14.20
N MET A 2 -115.85 -30.60 -13.79
CA MET A 2 -114.58 -31.37 -13.92
C MET A 2 -113.42 -30.68 -13.15
N ASN A 3 -112.76 -31.28 -12.16
CA ASN A 3 -112.41 -32.69 -11.97
C ASN A 3 -112.16 -33.04 -10.50
N SER A 4 -112.38 -34.32 -10.23
CA SER A 4 -112.14 -35.11 -9.03
C SER A 4 -110.64 -35.42 -8.81
N TYR A 5 -110.19 -35.61 -7.57
CA TYR A 5 -109.78 -36.92 -6.98
C TYR A 5 -109.01 -36.76 -5.66
N CYS A 6 -109.29 -37.71 -4.75
CA CYS A 6 -108.80 -37.90 -3.39
C CYS A 6 -107.29 -38.22 -3.29
N VAL A 7 -106.69 -38.12 -2.09
CA VAL A 7 -106.28 -39.27 -1.25
C VAL A 7 -105.62 -38.80 0.07
N ALA A 8 -105.83 -39.64 1.08
CA ALA A 8 -105.54 -39.62 2.51
C ALA A 8 -104.09 -39.37 2.98
N GLY A 9 -103.99 -38.99 4.26
CA GLY A 9 -103.22 -39.79 5.23
C GLY A 9 -102.10 -39.09 6.00
N GLY A 10 -102.11 -39.24 7.33
CA GLY A 10 -100.86 -39.42 8.08
C GLY A 10 -100.44 -38.31 9.05
N SER A 11 -101.02 -38.34 10.25
CA SER A 11 -100.33 -38.32 11.54
C SER A 11 -99.11 -37.40 11.72
N SER A 12 -99.35 -36.26 12.36
CA SER A 12 -98.35 -35.43 13.03
C SER A 12 -97.79 -36.10 14.29
N SER A 13 -96.50 -36.45 14.28
CA SER A 13 -95.72 -36.69 15.51
C SER A 13 -94.87 -35.46 15.82
N SER A 14 -95.23 -34.83 16.93
CA SER A 14 -94.49 -33.79 17.63
C SER A 14 -93.28 -34.38 18.39
N ASN A 15 -92.36 -33.47 18.71
CA ASN A 15 -91.27 -33.56 19.70
C ASN A 15 -89.93 -34.16 19.24
N ASN A 16 -89.00 -33.25 18.90
CA ASN A 16 -87.60 -33.19 19.36
C ASN A 16 -86.75 -32.33 18.39
N ARG A 17 -86.78 -30.99 18.52
CA ARG A 17 -85.86 -30.12 17.75
C ARG A 17 -85.28 -28.92 18.51
N GLU A 18 -85.58 -28.73 19.80
CA GLU A 18 -85.08 -27.57 20.56
C GLU A 18 -83.88 -27.87 21.47
N GLY A 19 -83.60 -29.14 21.79
CA GLY A 19 -82.45 -29.51 22.65
C GLY A 19 -81.07 -29.55 21.94
N GLU A 20 -81.02 -29.81 20.64
CA GLU A 20 -79.74 -29.96 19.91
C GLU A 20 -79.13 -28.63 19.45
N ARG A 21 -79.93 -27.59 19.19
CA ARG A 21 -79.42 -26.27 18.78
C ARG A 21 -78.66 -25.56 19.91
N GLY A 22 -79.14 -25.63 21.16
CA GLY A 22 -78.45 -25.04 22.32
C GLY A 22 -77.12 -25.73 22.66
N SER A 23 -77.04 -27.04 22.48
CA SER A 23 -75.83 -27.85 22.70
C SER A 23 -74.71 -27.55 21.69
N LEU A 24 -75.03 -27.45 20.40
CA LEU A 24 -74.05 -27.11 19.34
C LEU A 24 -73.56 -25.65 19.40
N GLN A 25 -74.41 -24.71 19.82
CA GLN A 25 -74.03 -23.30 19.93
C GLN A 25 -73.09 -23.06 21.13
N THR A 26 -73.28 -23.81 22.22
CA THR A 26 -72.46 -23.75 23.42
C THR A 26 -71.08 -24.38 23.21
N THR A 27 -71.01 -25.51 22.50
CA THR A 27 -69.74 -26.19 22.18
C THR A 27 -68.84 -25.39 21.23
N ASN A 28 -69.44 -24.73 20.22
CA ASN A 28 -68.70 -23.82 19.33
C ASN A 28 -68.17 -22.59 20.08
N SER A 29 -68.95 -22.03 21.01
CA SER A 29 -68.53 -20.90 21.84
C SER A 29 -67.36 -21.26 22.76
N ILE A 30 -67.40 -22.42 23.41
CA ILE A 30 -66.29 -22.94 24.24
C ILE A 30 -65.02 -23.18 23.42
N LYS A 31 -65.15 -23.68 22.19
CA LYS A 31 -64.02 -23.90 21.29
C LYS A 31 -63.35 -22.57 20.90
N SER A 32 -64.16 -21.53 20.63
CA SER A 32 -63.65 -20.18 20.33
C SER A 32 -62.93 -19.53 21.52
N LEU A 33 -63.43 -19.75 22.74
CA LEU A 33 -62.81 -19.25 23.98
C LEU A 33 -61.43 -19.89 24.23
N LYS A 34 -61.31 -21.20 24.01
CA LYS A 34 -60.02 -21.90 24.13
C LYS A 34 -58.98 -21.44 23.10
N GLU A 35 -59.40 -21.14 21.87
CA GLU A 35 -58.52 -20.57 20.85
C GLU A 35 -58.06 -19.15 21.20
N LEU A 36 -58.94 -18.34 21.80
CA LEU A 36 -58.61 -17.01 22.28
C LEU A 36 -57.61 -17.06 23.45
N GLU A 37 -57.79 -17.97 24.40
CA GLU A 37 -56.86 -18.18 25.51
C GLU A 37 -55.47 -18.63 25.02
N LEU A 38 -55.43 -19.53 24.03
CA LEU A 38 -54.17 -19.98 23.43
C LEU A 38 -53.43 -18.82 22.73
N LYS A 39 -54.15 -18.03 21.93
CA LYS A 39 -53.59 -16.83 21.29
C LYS A 39 -53.12 -15.80 22.31
N GLN A 40 -53.84 -15.63 23.42
CA GLN A 40 -53.45 -14.72 24.49
C GLN A 40 -52.15 -15.18 25.16
N LYS A 41 -51.97 -16.50 25.34
CA LYS A 41 -50.75 -17.08 25.86
C LYS A 41 -49.56 -16.88 24.90
N GLU A 42 -49.75 -17.15 23.61
CA GLU A 42 -48.72 -16.91 22.57
C GLU A 42 -48.32 -15.43 22.49
N LEU A 43 -49.29 -14.51 22.61
CA LEU A 43 -49.03 -13.07 22.65
C LEU A 43 -48.18 -12.67 23.86
N ASN A 44 -48.48 -13.23 25.03
CA ASN A 44 -47.71 -12.95 26.25
C ASN A 44 -46.27 -13.48 26.14
N GLU A 45 -46.08 -14.70 25.63
CA GLU A 45 -44.73 -15.27 25.42
C GLU A 45 -43.91 -14.47 24.39
N ARG A 46 -44.58 -13.95 23.36
CA ARG A 46 -43.94 -13.07 22.36
C ARG A 46 -43.59 -11.71 22.95
N ALA A 47 -44.43 -11.15 23.81
CA ALA A 47 -44.15 -9.90 24.52
C ALA A 47 -42.91 -10.02 25.42
N ASP A 48 -42.79 -11.12 26.18
CA ASP A 48 -41.62 -11.40 27.03
C ASP A 48 -40.33 -11.56 26.20
N SER A 49 -40.44 -12.20 25.04
CA SER A 49 -39.31 -12.39 24.12
C SER A 49 -38.84 -11.07 23.51
N LEU A 50 -39.78 -10.18 23.15
CA LEU A 50 -39.48 -8.84 22.65
C LEU A 50 -38.80 -7.98 23.72
N LEU A 51 -39.29 -8.02 24.97
CA LEU A 51 -38.70 -7.28 26.08
C LEU A 51 -37.23 -7.69 26.35
N LYS A 52 -36.91 -8.99 26.20
CA LYS A 52 -35.53 -9.47 26.31
C LYS A 52 -34.66 -8.98 25.16
N ALA A 53 -35.18 -8.99 23.94
CA ALA A 53 -34.46 -8.52 22.76
C ALA A 53 -34.18 -7.01 22.83
N GLU A 54 -35.12 -6.21 23.34
CA GLU A 54 -34.97 -4.77 23.53
C GLU A 54 -33.86 -4.44 24.53
N LYS A 55 -33.83 -5.12 25.67
CA LYS A 55 -32.75 -4.96 26.68
C LYS A 55 -31.37 -5.32 26.13
N GLU A 56 -31.29 -6.37 25.31
CA GLU A 56 -30.02 -6.76 24.69
C GLU A 56 -29.59 -5.74 23.62
N LEU A 57 -30.54 -5.17 22.88
CA LEU A 57 -30.27 -4.12 21.91
C LEU A 57 -29.75 -2.84 22.57
N GLU A 58 -30.34 -2.43 23.70
CA GLU A 58 -29.85 -1.29 24.49
C GLU A 58 -28.40 -1.49 24.94
N LYS A 59 -28.09 -2.69 25.46
CA LYS A 59 -26.73 -3.05 25.88
C LYS A 59 -25.73 -3.01 24.71
N GLN A 60 -26.14 -3.47 23.53
CA GLN A 60 -25.32 -3.38 22.32
C GLN A 60 -25.08 -1.93 21.87
N GLN A 61 -26.12 -1.09 21.92
CA GLN A 61 -26.03 0.33 21.59
C GLN A 61 -25.06 1.07 22.53
N GLU A 62 -25.11 0.78 23.83
CA GLU A 62 -24.22 1.38 24.82
C GLU A 62 -22.74 1.00 24.57
N GLN A 63 -22.47 -0.28 24.29
CA GLN A 63 -21.12 -0.73 23.94
C GLN A 63 -20.59 -0.08 22.65
N LEU A 64 -21.44 0.09 21.64
CA LEU A 64 -21.08 0.80 20.41
C LEU A 64 -20.71 2.26 20.68
N LEU A 65 -21.46 2.94 21.54
CA LEU A 65 -21.21 4.32 21.95
C LEU A 65 -19.85 4.48 22.64
N ILE A 66 -19.51 3.58 23.56
CA ILE A 66 -18.20 3.55 24.23
C ILE A 66 -17.09 3.39 23.19
N ARG A 67 -17.24 2.45 22.26
CA ARG A 67 -16.24 2.17 21.22
C ARG A 67 -16.04 3.33 20.24
N ILE A 68 -17.12 4.04 19.90
CA ILE A 68 -17.07 5.26 19.09
C ILE A 68 -16.29 6.35 19.82
N LYS A 69 -16.60 6.60 21.10
CA LYS A 69 -15.89 7.59 21.93
C LYS A 69 -14.38 7.30 22.00
N GLU A 70 -14.00 6.04 22.26
CA GLU A 70 -12.60 5.63 22.30
C GLU A 70 -11.89 5.85 20.96
N ASN A 71 -12.54 5.49 19.85
CA ASN A 71 -11.95 5.67 18.51
C ASN A 71 -11.81 7.15 18.13
N THR A 72 -12.79 7.99 18.50
CA THR A 72 -12.70 9.44 18.31
C THR A 72 -11.57 10.03 19.12
N GLN A 73 -11.43 9.63 20.39
CA GLN A 73 -10.35 10.10 21.25
C GLN A 73 -8.97 9.71 20.72
N ARG A 74 -8.82 8.46 20.24
CA ARG A 74 -7.59 8.01 19.57
C ARG A 74 -7.30 8.81 18.31
N SER A 75 -8.33 9.16 17.52
CA SER A 75 -8.13 10.00 16.32
C SER A 75 -7.58 11.38 16.68
N LEU A 76 -8.13 12.01 17.73
CA LEU A 76 -7.69 13.33 18.18
C LEU A 76 -6.24 13.33 18.69
N ASP A 77 -5.82 12.32 19.46
CA ASP A 77 -4.43 12.21 19.93
C ASP A 77 -3.44 12.06 18.76
N LEU A 78 -3.83 11.30 17.73
CA LEU A 78 -3.00 11.11 16.55
C LEU A 78 -2.83 12.40 15.74
N ASP A 79 -3.92 13.14 15.54
CA ASP A 79 -3.87 14.38 14.77
C ASP A 79 -3.03 15.45 15.50
N GLN A 80 -3.07 15.48 16.84
CA GLN A 80 -2.20 16.34 17.66
C GLN A 80 -0.72 15.94 17.60
N ARG A 81 -0.41 14.65 17.49
CA ARG A 81 0.98 14.17 17.31
C ARG A 81 1.51 14.50 15.93
N GLU A 82 0.68 14.36 14.88
CA GLU A 82 1.04 14.72 13.51
C GLU A 82 1.35 16.21 13.37
N GLN A 83 0.56 17.09 13.99
CA GLN A 83 0.87 18.52 14.04
C GLN A 83 2.21 18.81 14.71
N ARG A 84 2.50 18.16 15.86
CA ARG A 84 3.78 18.33 16.55
C ARG A 84 4.98 17.88 15.71
N ILE A 85 4.85 16.78 14.96
CA ILE A 85 5.90 16.29 14.07
C ILE A 85 6.13 17.28 12.92
N SER A 86 5.05 17.76 12.30
CA SER A 86 5.11 18.78 11.25
C SER A 86 5.81 20.06 11.72
N ASP A 87 5.50 20.54 12.92
CA ASP A 87 6.14 21.73 13.50
C ASP A 87 7.64 21.53 13.76
N ILE A 88 8.03 20.32 14.20
CA ILE A 88 9.44 19.96 14.43
C ILE A 88 10.19 19.88 13.09
N GLU A 89 9.60 19.26 12.07
CA GLU A 89 10.19 19.19 10.72
C GLU A 89 10.34 20.58 10.10
N GLU A 90 9.34 21.46 10.28
CA GLU A 90 9.40 22.83 9.79
C GLU A 90 10.50 23.63 10.52
N LYS A 91 10.61 23.50 11.84
CA LYS A 91 11.70 24.13 12.61
C LYS A 91 13.09 23.60 12.21
N LEU A 92 13.20 22.29 11.95
CA LEU A 92 14.45 21.66 11.55
C LEU A 92 14.86 22.08 10.12
N SER A 93 13.90 22.26 9.21
CA SER A 93 14.16 22.73 7.85
C SER A 93 14.63 24.20 7.81
N LYS A 94 14.07 25.07 8.66
CA LYS A 94 14.50 26.47 8.79
C LYS A 94 15.89 26.63 9.43
N SER A 95 16.33 25.67 10.23
CA SER A 95 17.70 25.67 10.80
C SER A 95 18.77 25.11 9.85
N THR A 96 18.41 24.57 8.67
CA THR A 96 19.35 23.90 7.74
C THR A 96 19.56 24.66 6.43
N THR A 97 19.26 25.97 6.36
CA THR A 97 19.74 26.82 5.27
C THR A 97 21.21 27.15 5.51
N VAL A 98 22.09 26.18 5.29
CA VAL A 98 23.51 26.41 5.08
C VAL A 98 23.61 27.08 3.71
N THR A 99 23.90 28.38 3.69
CA THR A 99 24.33 29.09 2.49
C THR A 99 25.70 28.56 2.08
N THR A 100 25.71 27.42 1.38
CA THR A 100 26.90 26.89 0.74
C THR A 100 27.26 27.82 -0.40
N THR A 101 28.30 28.65 -0.27
CA THR A 101 29.14 29.07 -1.40
C THR A 101 30.34 29.85 -0.87
N ARG A 102 31.48 29.16 -0.78
CA ARG A 102 32.76 29.83 -0.98
C ARG A 102 32.91 30.11 -2.47
N GLY A 103 33.10 31.38 -2.79
CA GLY A 103 33.38 31.83 -4.16
C GLY A 103 32.15 32.11 -5.01
N PRO A 104 32.27 33.01 -6.01
CA PRO A 104 31.25 33.14 -7.05
C PRO A 104 31.07 31.80 -7.78
N PRO A 105 29.85 31.46 -8.27
CA PRO A 105 29.58 30.18 -8.93
C PRO A 105 30.53 29.80 -10.09
N ASN A 106 31.12 30.80 -10.75
CA ASN A 106 32.06 30.64 -11.85
C ASN A 106 33.55 30.58 -11.42
N GLU A 107 33.84 30.58 -10.11
CA GLU A 107 35.20 30.43 -9.63
C GLU A 107 35.76 29.07 -10.04
N MET A 108 36.93 29.11 -10.68
CA MET A 108 37.65 27.91 -11.10
C MET A 108 38.37 27.30 -9.90
N VAL A 109 38.21 26.01 -9.70
CA VAL A 109 38.87 25.22 -8.66
C VAL A 109 39.69 24.11 -9.30
N ARG A 110 40.90 23.93 -8.76
CA ARG A 110 41.83 22.87 -9.15
C ARG A 110 41.84 21.80 -8.07
N LEU A 111 41.70 20.55 -8.47
CA LEU A 111 41.73 19.38 -7.61
C LEU A 111 42.90 18.51 -8.03
N ASN A 112 43.78 18.15 -7.11
CA ASN A 112 44.84 17.19 -7.36
C ASN A 112 44.39 15.83 -6.80
N VAL A 113 43.92 14.95 -7.68
CA VAL A 113 43.41 13.62 -7.29
C VAL A 113 44.50 12.61 -7.59
N GLY A 114 45.11 12.03 -6.55
CA GLY A 114 46.14 11.00 -6.70
C GLY A 114 47.30 11.39 -7.63
N GLY A 115 47.67 12.67 -7.67
CA GLY A 115 48.74 13.23 -8.49
C GLY A 115 48.30 13.85 -9.83
N THR A 116 47.03 13.73 -10.23
CA THR A 116 46.51 14.31 -11.47
C THR A 116 45.67 15.54 -11.18
N ILE A 117 45.97 16.65 -11.86
CA ILE A 117 45.24 17.92 -11.70
C ILE A 117 44.00 17.94 -12.60
N PHE A 118 42.84 18.09 -11.98
CA PHE A 118 41.56 18.36 -12.63
C PHE A 118 41.14 19.80 -12.34
N ALA A 119 40.54 20.46 -13.33
CA ALA A 119 39.99 21.82 -13.17
C ALA A 119 38.49 21.83 -13.47
N THR A 120 37.73 22.57 -12.66
CA THR A 120 36.28 22.71 -12.78
C THR A 120 35.80 23.99 -12.12
N THR A 121 34.49 24.24 -12.03
CA THR A 121 33.92 25.37 -11.29
C THR A 121 33.31 24.94 -9.96
N MET A 122 33.22 25.89 -9.02
CA MET A 122 32.48 25.68 -7.78
C MET A 122 31.02 25.28 -8.02
N ALA A 123 30.37 25.87 -9.04
CA ALA A 123 29.00 25.49 -9.40
C ALA A 123 28.86 24.01 -9.81
N SER A 124 29.82 23.47 -10.57
CA SER A 124 29.79 22.05 -10.93
C SER A 124 30.08 21.15 -9.73
N LEU A 125 31.10 21.47 -8.92
CA LEU A 125 31.43 20.68 -7.72
C LEU A 125 30.31 20.64 -6.69
N LEU A 126 29.57 21.74 -6.55
CA LEU A 126 28.46 21.91 -5.62
C LEU A 126 27.09 21.72 -6.27
N SER A 127 27.04 21.15 -7.47
CA SER A 127 25.79 20.91 -8.21
C SER A 127 24.86 19.93 -7.48
N GLU A 128 25.43 19.01 -6.70
CA GLU A 128 24.72 18.06 -5.84
C GLU A 128 25.03 18.33 -4.36
N LYS A 129 23.98 18.33 -3.52
CA LYS A 129 24.08 18.49 -2.07
C LYS A 129 24.48 17.17 -1.41
N ASP A 130 24.98 17.25 -0.18
CA ASP A 130 25.31 16.09 0.66
C ASP A 130 26.35 15.14 0.02
N THR A 131 27.23 15.70 -0.82
CA THR A 131 28.38 15.02 -1.42
C THR A 131 29.67 15.29 -0.64
N PHE A 132 30.73 14.52 -0.90
CA PHE A 132 32.09 14.81 -0.41
C PHE A 132 32.47 16.27 -0.69
N PHE A 133 32.23 16.78 -1.90
CA PHE A 133 32.61 18.15 -2.27
C PHE A 133 31.80 19.21 -1.52
N SER A 134 30.51 18.97 -1.31
CA SER A 134 29.67 19.89 -0.53
C SER A 134 30.11 20.00 0.93
N ALA A 135 30.65 18.92 1.50
CA ALA A 135 31.25 18.92 2.83
C ALA A 135 32.67 19.51 2.82
N TYR A 136 33.49 19.13 1.85
CA TYR A 136 34.89 19.55 1.70
C TYR A 136 35.04 21.05 1.45
N PHE A 137 34.06 21.67 0.77
CA PHE A 137 34.00 23.11 0.56
C PHE A 137 32.93 23.80 1.42
N SER A 138 32.48 23.16 2.50
CA SER A 138 31.55 23.77 3.46
C SER A 138 32.27 24.79 4.36
N ASP A 139 31.51 25.63 5.06
CA ASP A 139 32.10 26.57 6.04
C ASP A 139 32.72 25.86 7.26
N TYR A 140 32.38 24.57 7.46
CA TYR A 140 32.86 23.78 8.59
C TYR A 140 34.20 23.09 8.34
N PHE A 141 34.61 22.95 7.07
CA PHE A 141 35.89 22.36 6.68
C PHE A 141 36.63 23.34 5.76
N VAL A 142 37.80 23.79 6.18
CA VAL A 142 38.58 24.84 5.50
C VAL A 142 39.86 24.21 4.94
N PRO A 143 39.79 23.45 3.84
CA PRO A 143 41.00 22.98 3.20
C PRO A 143 41.71 24.18 2.58
N ASN A 144 43.03 24.18 2.63
CA ASN A 144 43.86 25.14 1.90
C ASN A 144 44.38 24.45 0.64
N PRO A 145 44.42 25.14 -0.51
CA PRO A 145 45.08 24.62 -1.69
C PRO A 145 46.60 24.54 -1.42
N GLU A 146 47.25 23.57 -2.04
CA GLU A 146 48.70 23.41 -1.96
C GLU A 146 49.44 24.61 -2.57
N GLU A 147 50.57 25.00 -1.98
CA GLU A 147 51.28 26.23 -2.37
C GLU A 147 51.87 26.17 -3.79
N HIS A 148 52.22 24.97 -4.25
CA HIS A 148 52.99 24.77 -5.47
C HIS A 148 52.14 24.70 -6.75
N ASP A 149 50.95 24.09 -6.68
CA ASP A 149 50.06 23.91 -7.82
C ASP A 149 48.71 24.62 -7.66
N HIS A 150 48.46 25.22 -6.49
CA HIS A 150 47.20 25.85 -6.11
C HIS A 150 45.99 24.91 -6.25
N ALA A 151 46.20 23.61 -6.03
CA ALA A 151 45.15 22.60 -6.10
C ALA A 151 44.82 22.02 -4.72
N TYR A 152 43.58 21.60 -4.55
CA TYR A 152 43.14 20.86 -3.36
C TYR A 152 43.46 19.38 -3.54
N PHE A 153 44.30 18.84 -2.68
CA PHE A 153 44.71 17.44 -2.77
C PHE A 153 43.64 16.48 -2.23
N ILE A 154 43.38 15.44 -3.00
CA ILE A 154 42.48 14.34 -2.69
C ILE A 154 43.26 13.03 -2.87
N ASP A 155 43.46 12.31 -1.76
CA ASP A 155 44.21 11.06 -1.73
C ASP A 155 43.36 9.88 -2.24
N ARG A 156 43.07 9.90 -3.55
CA ARG A 156 42.27 8.91 -4.28
C ARG A 156 42.83 8.63 -5.66
N PRO A 157 42.59 7.44 -6.24
CA PRO A 157 43.00 7.15 -7.61
C PRO A 157 42.26 8.05 -8.60
N ASN A 158 42.97 8.54 -9.62
CA ASN A 158 42.42 9.48 -10.61
C ASN A 158 41.70 8.83 -11.80
N ALA A 159 41.92 7.53 -12.05
CA ALA A 159 41.50 6.86 -13.28
C ALA A 159 39.98 7.02 -13.60
N ASN A 160 39.16 7.08 -12.57
CA ASN A 160 37.69 7.15 -12.67
C ASN A 160 37.12 8.54 -12.35
N PHE A 161 37.96 9.48 -11.93
CA PHE A 161 37.53 10.78 -11.43
C PHE A 161 36.91 11.65 -12.54
N GLU A 162 37.40 11.53 -13.77
CA GLU A 162 36.87 12.28 -14.91
C GLU A 162 35.38 11.99 -15.13
N LEU A 163 34.94 10.73 -14.97
CA LEU A 163 33.53 10.36 -15.10
C LEU A 163 32.66 10.96 -13.99
N ILE A 164 33.16 11.01 -12.75
CA ILE A 164 32.48 11.68 -11.63
C ILE A 164 32.32 13.17 -11.95
N LEU A 165 33.40 13.79 -12.42
CA LEU A 165 33.41 15.22 -12.71
C LEU A 165 32.53 15.58 -13.91
N ASP A 166 32.52 14.76 -14.95
CA ASP A 166 31.62 14.90 -16.11
C ASP A 166 30.15 14.87 -15.69
N HIS A 167 29.78 13.97 -14.78
CA HIS A 167 28.43 13.91 -14.24
C HIS A 167 28.07 15.19 -13.45
N LEU A 168 28.98 15.67 -12.60
CA LEU A 168 28.80 16.93 -11.84
C LEU A 168 28.76 18.18 -12.73
N ARG A 169 29.33 18.11 -13.94
CA ARG A 169 29.17 19.15 -14.98
C ARG A 169 27.83 19.06 -15.72
N GLY A 170 27.00 18.05 -15.42
CA GLY A 170 25.72 17.81 -16.07
C GLY A 170 25.80 17.00 -17.37
N LEU A 171 26.94 16.35 -17.66
CA LEU A 171 27.08 15.52 -18.84
C LEU A 171 26.43 14.14 -18.63
N ASN A 172 25.83 13.60 -19.69
CA ASN A 172 25.28 12.24 -19.64
C ASN A 172 26.41 11.21 -19.76
N ILE A 173 26.70 10.51 -18.67
CA ILE A 173 27.74 9.49 -18.62
C ILE A 173 27.24 8.06 -18.82
N ARG A 174 25.94 7.82 -19.05
CA ARG A 174 25.37 6.46 -19.11
C ARG A 174 26.07 5.57 -20.13
N SER A 175 26.26 6.07 -21.35
CA SER A 175 26.90 5.32 -22.42
C SER A 175 28.39 5.05 -22.17
N LYS A 176 29.07 5.92 -21.39
CA LYS A 176 30.45 5.70 -20.96
C LYS A 176 30.51 4.59 -19.91
N ILE A 177 29.64 4.63 -18.90
CA ILE A 177 29.55 3.60 -17.85
C ILE A 177 29.23 2.22 -18.45
N GLU A 178 28.29 2.14 -19.40
CA GLU A 178 27.89 0.86 -20.03
C GLU A 178 29.00 0.19 -20.83
N ARG A 179 30.05 0.94 -21.22
CA ARG A 179 31.20 0.43 -21.98
C ARG A 179 32.40 0.07 -21.10
N LEU A 180 32.34 0.36 -19.79
CA LEU A 180 33.41 0.01 -18.87
C LEU A 180 33.56 -1.51 -18.79
N SER A 181 34.81 -1.98 -18.65
CA SER A 181 35.04 -3.37 -18.30
C SER A 181 34.46 -3.65 -16.91
N GLU A 182 34.21 -4.93 -16.60
CA GLU A 182 33.72 -5.30 -15.27
C GLU A 182 34.63 -4.75 -14.16
N LYS A 183 35.95 -4.87 -14.34
CA LYS A 183 36.95 -4.34 -13.41
C LYS A 183 36.82 -2.82 -13.25
N ASP A 184 36.84 -2.06 -14.35
CA ASP A 184 36.80 -0.60 -14.30
C ASP A 184 35.47 -0.09 -13.73
N LEU A 185 34.38 -0.81 -14.01
CA LEU A 185 33.07 -0.52 -13.42
C LEU A 185 33.08 -0.71 -11.90
N MET A 186 33.74 -1.75 -11.37
CA MET A 186 33.87 -1.94 -9.92
C MET A 186 34.69 -0.83 -9.28
N GLU A 187 35.81 -0.44 -9.89
CA GLU A 187 36.65 0.66 -9.41
C GLU A 187 35.92 2.00 -9.49
N PHE A 188 35.14 2.24 -10.54
CA PHE A 188 34.30 3.43 -10.67
C PHE A 188 33.24 3.49 -9.57
N VAL A 189 32.58 2.36 -9.29
CA VAL A 189 31.62 2.24 -8.19
C VAL A 189 32.24 2.63 -6.85
N ASP A 190 33.50 2.24 -6.58
CA ASP A 190 34.18 2.63 -5.36
C ASP A 190 34.39 4.14 -5.25
N GLU A 191 34.74 4.79 -6.34
CA GLU A 191 34.89 6.25 -6.36
C GLU A 191 33.53 6.95 -6.20
N VAL A 192 32.46 6.48 -6.85
CA VAL A 192 31.10 7.04 -6.65
C VAL A 192 30.71 7.00 -5.17
N VAL A 193 31.00 5.89 -4.47
CA VAL A 193 30.73 5.75 -3.04
C VAL A 193 31.59 6.70 -2.22
N TYR A 194 32.90 6.79 -2.50
CA TYR A 194 33.81 7.69 -1.79
C TYR A 194 33.38 9.16 -1.91
N TYR A 195 33.12 9.63 -3.13
CA TYR A 195 32.71 11.02 -3.38
C TYR A 195 31.25 11.30 -3.01
N GLN A 196 30.48 10.25 -2.69
CA GLN A 196 29.07 10.33 -2.29
C GLN A 196 28.19 11.00 -3.35
N VAL A 197 28.48 10.79 -4.64
CA VAL A 197 27.69 11.34 -5.75
C VAL A 197 26.54 10.40 -6.08
N THR A 198 25.55 10.38 -5.18
CA THR A 198 24.50 9.35 -5.13
C THR A 198 23.61 9.31 -6.38
N SER A 199 23.46 10.44 -7.07
CA SER A 199 22.68 10.54 -8.30
C SER A 199 23.18 9.59 -9.41
N ILE A 200 24.48 9.24 -9.41
CA ILE A 200 25.09 8.27 -10.35
C ILE A 200 24.56 6.84 -10.13
N PHE A 201 24.10 6.48 -8.92
CA PHE A 201 23.61 5.11 -8.65
C PHE A 201 22.45 4.70 -9.56
N SER A 202 21.62 5.66 -9.96
CA SER A 202 20.52 5.44 -10.90
C SER A 202 21.00 5.08 -12.32
N LEU A 203 22.20 5.53 -12.69
CA LEU A 203 22.82 5.36 -14.00
C LEU A 203 23.62 4.05 -14.12
N LEU A 204 23.99 3.43 -13.00
CA LEU A 204 24.78 2.21 -13.00
C LEU A 204 24.05 1.03 -13.69
N PRO A 205 24.77 0.19 -14.47
CA PRO A 205 24.24 -1.06 -14.99
C PRO A 205 24.04 -2.08 -13.86
N SER A 206 23.28 -3.14 -14.14
CA SER A 206 22.90 -4.17 -13.14
C SER A 206 24.09 -4.75 -12.37
N MET A 207 25.22 -4.96 -13.05
CA MET A 207 26.44 -5.49 -12.43
C MET A 207 27.04 -4.50 -11.41
N GLY A 208 27.11 -3.21 -11.73
CA GLY A 208 27.58 -2.18 -10.80
C GLY A 208 26.65 -2.03 -9.59
N LYS A 209 25.34 -2.11 -9.81
CA LYS A 209 24.33 -2.13 -8.73
C LYS A 209 24.50 -3.35 -7.82
N ASN A 210 24.78 -4.52 -8.38
CA ASN A 210 25.04 -5.74 -7.60
C ASN A 210 26.34 -5.64 -6.80
N SER A 211 27.36 -4.98 -7.34
CA SER A 211 28.63 -4.77 -6.62
C SER A 211 28.47 -3.90 -5.38
N LEU A 212 27.73 -2.78 -5.50
CA LEU A 212 27.36 -1.95 -4.34
C LEU A 212 26.71 -2.78 -3.23
N ARG A 213 25.81 -3.68 -3.62
CA ARG A 213 25.11 -4.58 -2.69
C ARG A 213 26.05 -5.55 -1.99
N ASN A 214 27.03 -6.11 -2.70
CA ASN A 214 27.91 -7.15 -2.17
C ASN A 214 29.11 -6.58 -1.38
N LYS A 215 29.71 -5.48 -1.84
CA LYS A 215 31.01 -5.00 -1.38
C LYS A 215 30.94 -4.11 -0.15
N TYR A 216 29.96 -3.22 -0.07
CA TYR A 216 29.90 -2.23 1.00
C TYR A 216 29.24 -2.74 2.28
N THR A 217 28.94 -4.05 2.36
CA THR A 217 28.05 -4.68 3.35
C THR A 217 27.02 -3.65 3.79
N LEU A 218 26.37 -3.07 2.78
CA LEU A 218 25.20 -2.32 3.06
C LEU A 218 24.25 -3.40 3.61
N GLU A 219 24.11 -3.43 4.93
CA GLU A 219 22.78 -3.29 5.49
C GLU A 219 22.19 -2.00 4.90
N LEU A 220 21.96 -2.01 3.58
CA LEU A 220 20.78 -1.46 2.98
C LEU A 220 19.76 -2.18 3.82
N ASP A 221 19.29 -1.52 4.89
CA ASP A 221 17.96 -1.75 5.42
C ASP A 221 17.17 -2.11 4.18
N GLU A 222 16.78 -3.39 4.04
CA GLU A 222 16.19 -3.82 2.78
C GLU A 222 14.98 -2.94 2.45
N GLU A 223 14.46 -2.18 3.43
CA GLU A 223 13.52 -1.05 3.36
C GLU A 223 13.92 0.18 2.54
N LYS A 224 15.20 0.58 2.41
CA LYS A 224 15.59 1.93 1.90
C LYS A 224 16.09 2.00 0.46
N LEU A 225 16.24 0.86 -0.23
CA LEU A 225 16.28 0.81 -1.70
C LEU A 225 14.97 0.23 -2.26
N ARG A 226 13.85 0.48 -1.57
CA ARG A 226 12.53 0.02 -2.01
C ARG A 226 11.85 1.12 -2.80
N CYS A 227 11.16 0.68 -3.87
CA CYS A 227 9.88 1.26 -4.25
C CYS A 227 9.00 1.31 -3.00
N ASP A 228 8.93 2.45 -2.34
CA ASP A 228 8.06 2.65 -1.19
C ASP A 228 6.80 3.45 -1.55
N THR A 229 6.67 3.85 -2.82
CA THR A 229 5.52 4.60 -3.32
C THR A 229 4.86 3.97 -4.55
N PHE A 230 3.57 4.25 -4.69
CA PHE A 230 2.85 4.03 -5.92
C PHE A 230 3.23 5.08 -6.96
N ASP A 231 3.39 4.68 -8.21
CA ASP A 231 3.74 5.57 -9.29
C ASP A 231 2.52 6.41 -9.73
N PRO A 232 2.55 7.74 -9.57
CA PRO A 232 1.45 8.60 -10.01
C PRO A 232 1.16 8.50 -11.51
N THR A 233 2.17 8.23 -12.33
CA THR A 233 2.05 8.12 -13.79
C THR A 233 1.45 6.78 -14.23
N TYR A 234 1.59 5.74 -13.40
CA TYR A 234 0.98 4.42 -13.61
C TYR A 234 -0.13 4.14 -12.58
N THR A 235 -0.97 5.15 -12.36
CA THR A 235 -2.16 5.08 -11.52
C THR A 235 -3.41 5.43 -12.34
N SER A 236 -4.45 4.60 -12.27
CA SER A 236 -5.73 4.93 -12.92
C SER A 236 -6.35 6.22 -12.37
N SER A 237 -6.97 7.04 -13.24
CA SER A 237 -7.48 8.37 -12.90
C SER A 237 -8.58 8.43 -11.83
N GLY A 238 -9.29 7.32 -11.58
CA GLY A 238 -10.27 7.23 -10.48
C GLY A 238 -9.66 6.85 -9.13
N LEU A 239 -8.33 6.74 -9.05
CA LEU A 239 -7.58 6.58 -7.80
C LEU A 239 -6.88 7.90 -7.45
N GLN A 240 -6.82 8.20 -6.16
CA GLN A 240 -6.02 9.27 -5.59
C GLN A 240 -4.91 8.65 -4.76
N LEU A 241 -3.68 9.09 -5.04
CA LEU A 241 -2.54 8.81 -4.18
C LEU A 241 -2.46 9.86 -3.06
N THR A 242 -2.20 9.41 -1.85
CA THR A 242 -2.10 10.21 -0.62
C THR A 242 -0.92 9.73 0.21
N SER A 243 -0.57 10.47 1.26
CA SER A 243 0.54 10.12 2.17
C SER A 243 1.85 9.89 1.41
N ASN A 244 2.28 10.89 0.63
CA ASN A 244 3.47 10.81 -0.23
C ASN A 244 3.46 9.59 -1.15
N ASN A 245 2.33 9.40 -1.85
CA ASN A 245 2.11 8.29 -2.77
C ASN A 245 2.17 6.88 -2.16
N LYS A 246 2.17 6.73 -0.84
CA LYS A 246 2.18 5.42 -0.16
C LYS A 246 0.79 4.83 0.04
N ARG A 247 -0.25 5.61 -0.27
CA ARG A 247 -1.64 5.22 -0.02
C ARG A 247 -2.52 5.51 -1.21
N VAL A 248 -3.29 4.50 -1.61
CA VAL A 248 -4.27 4.58 -2.70
C VAL A 248 -5.68 4.73 -2.12
N VAL A 249 -6.44 5.67 -2.65
CA VAL A 249 -7.84 5.92 -2.32
C VAL A 249 -8.65 5.94 -3.60
N LYS A 250 -9.67 5.10 -3.71
CA LYS A 250 -10.62 5.17 -4.83
C LYS A 250 -11.51 6.42 -4.67
N LYS A 251 -11.53 7.28 -5.70
CA LYS A 251 -12.39 8.48 -5.79
C LYS A 251 -13.59 8.30 -6.70
N ASP A 252 -13.43 7.59 -7.82
CA ASP A 252 -14.50 7.44 -8.80
C ASP A 252 -15.29 6.15 -8.57
N HIS A 253 -16.61 6.26 -8.44
CA HIS A 253 -17.51 5.12 -8.26
C HIS A 253 -18.10 4.60 -9.58
N ARG A 254 -17.86 5.29 -10.70
CA ARG A 254 -18.46 4.98 -12.00
C ARG A 254 -17.77 3.83 -12.73
N LYS A 255 -16.45 3.69 -12.58
CA LYS A 255 -15.72 2.55 -13.18
C LYS A 255 -15.63 1.36 -12.22
N ASN A 256 -15.68 0.18 -12.83
CA ASN A 256 -15.68 -1.09 -12.11
C ASN A 256 -14.28 -1.56 -11.71
N SER A 257 -13.24 -1.15 -12.46
CA SER A 257 -11.88 -1.59 -12.25
C SER A 257 -10.89 -0.42 -12.27
N PHE A 258 -9.91 -0.47 -11.37
CA PHE A 258 -8.78 0.46 -11.35
C PHE A 258 -7.51 -0.30 -11.06
N ILE A 259 -6.38 0.24 -11.52
CA ILE A 259 -5.07 -0.33 -11.23
C ILE A 259 -4.08 0.71 -10.76
N VAL A 260 -3.07 0.26 -10.02
CA VAL A 260 -1.89 1.04 -9.70
C VAL A 260 -0.64 0.17 -9.70
N PHE A 261 0.48 0.76 -10.06
CA PHE A 261 1.81 0.15 -9.99
C PHE A 261 2.69 0.82 -8.94
N GLY A 262 3.61 0.06 -8.36
CA GLY A 262 4.75 0.63 -7.62
C GLY A 262 5.73 1.31 -8.57
N ASP A 263 6.43 2.36 -8.14
CA ASP A 263 7.39 3.16 -8.93
C ASP A 263 8.58 2.37 -9.52
N VAL A 264 9.08 1.33 -8.85
CA VAL A 264 10.17 0.48 -9.36
C VAL A 264 9.84 -1.01 -9.31
N CYS A 265 10.56 -1.79 -10.12
CA CYS A 265 10.54 -3.25 -10.04
C CYS A 265 10.94 -3.70 -8.63
N ALA A 266 10.26 -4.69 -8.08
CA ALA A 266 10.55 -5.20 -6.75
C ALA A 266 10.56 -6.73 -6.72
N SER A 267 11.50 -7.30 -5.98
CA SER A 267 11.49 -8.74 -5.66
C SER A 267 10.58 -9.06 -4.48
N GLU A 268 10.19 -8.07 -3.68
CA GLU A 268 9.18 -8.25 -2.63
C GLU A 268 8.56 -6.92 -2.22
N TYR A 269 7.33 -6.96 -1.73
CA TYR A 269 6.66 -5.81 -1.11
C TYR A 269 5.56 -6.28 -0.15
N SER A 270 5.11 -5.41 0.75
CA SER A 270 4.01 -5.69 1.67
C SER A 270 2.91 -4.64 1.57
N ILE A 271 1.66 -5.06 1.69
CA ILE A 271 0.48 -4.20 1.73
C ILE A 271 -0.31 -4.51 2.99
N LYS A 272 -0.66 -3.45 3.73
CA LYS A 272 -1.61 -3.53 4.84
C LYS A 272 -3.02 -3.31 4.30
N LEU A 273 -3.91 -4.26 4.57
CA LEU A 273 -5.33 -4.15 4.29
C LEU A 273 -5.95 -3.26 5.37
N ILE A 274 -6.74 -2.24 5.00
CA ILE A 274 -7.29 -1.31 5.99
C ILE A 274 -8.80 -1.35 6.04
N SER A 275 -9.50 -1.28 4.90
CA SER A 275 -10.96 -1.29 4.90
C SER A 275 -11.55 -1.70 3.56
N ASN A 276 -12.48 -2.65 3.54
CA ASN A 276 -13.17 -3.13 2.34
C ASN A 276 -12.20 -3.69 1.27
N CYS A 277 -11.18 -4.42 1.70
CA CYS A 277 -10.20 -5.03 0.80
C CYS A 277 -10.72 -6.25 0.03
N ALA A 278 -11.94 -6.74 0.27
CA ALA A 278 -12.41 -8.03 -0.25
C ALA A 278 -12.31 -8.16 -1.80
N ASN A 279 -12.41 -7.06 -2.52
CA ASN A 279 -12.28 -7.05 -3.99
C ASN A 279 -10.92 -6.55 -4.50
N LEU A 280 -9.92 -6.47 -3.62
CA LEU A 280 -8.55 -6.17 -3.97
C LEU A 280 -7.85 -7.42 -4.48
N PHE A 281 -7.08 -7.22 -5.54
CA PHE A 281 -6.15 -8.18 -6.10
C PHE A 281 -4.75 -7.62 -5.89
N VAL A 282 -3.90 -8.36 -5.17
CA VAL A 282 -2.52 -7.98 -4.84
C VAL A 282 -1.57 -8.90 -5.59
N GLY A 283 -0.60 -8.36 -6.31
CA GLY A 283 0.24 -9.17 -7.16
C GLY A 283 1.40 -8.44 -7.83
N PHE A 284 1.93 -9.07 -8.86
CA PHE A 284 2.94 -8.47 -9.73
C PHE A 284 2.41 -8.39 -11.15
N ALA A 285 2.80 -7.38 -11.91
CA ALA A 285 2.50 -7.26 -13.34
C ALA A 285 3.60 -6.51 -14.08
N SER A 286 3.67 -6.71 -15.40
CA SER A 286 4.47 -5.86 -16.28
C SER A 286 3.69 -4.58 -16.65
N ARG A 287 4.39 -3.46 -16.85
CA ARG A 287 3.80 -2.16 -17.21
C ARG A 287 3.46 -2.06 -18.71
N THR A 288 2.79 -3.07 -19.26
CA THR A 288 2.35 -3.08 -20.67
C THR A 288 0.91 -2.60 -20.84
N VAL A 289 0.13 -2.56 -19.75
CA VAL A 289 -1.29 -2.18 -19.78
C VAL A 289 -1.48 -0.66 -19.71
N ASN A 290 -2.45 -0.14 -20.49
CA ASN A 290 -2.89 1.24 -20.37
C ASN A 290 -3.76 1.42 -19.11
N VAL A 291 -3.23 2.16 -18.14
CA VAL A 291 -3.87 2.40 -16.83
C VAL A 291 -5.17 3.22 -16.90
N HIS A 292 -5.45 3.87 -18.04
CA HIS A 292 -6.66 4.66 -18.26
C HIS A 292 -7.77 3.91 -19.00
N SER A 293 -7.54 2.64 -19.38
CA SER A 293 -8.55 1.81 -20.05
C SER A 293 -9.82 1.60 -19.20
N ASP A 294 -10.98 1.55 -19.86
CA ASP A 294 -12.26 1.26 -19.23
C ASP A 294 -12.53 -0.25 -19.04
N SER A 295 -11.76 -1.09 -19.71
CA SER A 295 -11.96 -2.55 -19.74
C SER A 295 -11.03 -3.32 -18.80
N LEU A 296 -10.41 -2.68 -17.81
CA LEU A 296 -9.39 -3.31 -16.94
C LEU A 296 -9.92 -4.54 -16.17
N SER A 297 -9.14 -5.61 -16.16
CA SER A 297 -9.45 -6.86 -15.46
C SER A 297 -8.19 -7.70 -15.22
N TYR A 298 -8.32 -8.77 -14.42
CA TYR A 298 -7.17 -9.60 -14.04
C TYR A 298 -6.54 -10.37 -15.22
N ASP A 299 -7.28 -10.53 -16.32
CA ASP A 299 -6.90 -11.27 -17.52
C ASP A 299 -6.18 -10.40 -18.56
N ASN A 300 -6.46 -9.09 -18.62
CA ASN A 300 -5.86 -8.17 -19.60
C ASN A 300 -4.82 -7.20 -19.03
N THR A 301 -4.56 -7.28 -17.72
CA THR A 301 -3.51 -6.50 -17.04
C THR A 301 -2.16 -7.21 -17.02
N GLY A 302 -2.10 -8.48 -17.42
CA GLY A 302 -0.89 -9.30 -17.36
C GLY A 302 -0.40 -9.56 -15.92
N GLY A 303 -1.29 -9.44 -14.94
CA GLY A 303 -0.93 -9.57 -13.53
C GLY A 303 -1.15 -10.96 -12.93
N TYR A 304 -0.38 -11.23 -11.87
CA TYR A 304 -0.39 -12.46 -11.09
C TYR A 304 -0.84 -12.15 -9.66
N TYR A 305 -2.10 -12.45 -9.35
CA TYR A 305 -2.80 -11.90 -8.20
C TYR A 305 -3.29 -12.91 -7.17
N LEU A 306 -3.16 -12.55 -5.91
CA LEU A 306 -3.98 -13.07 -4.82
C LEU A 306 -5.18 -12.15 -4.61
N LYS A 307 -6.41 -12.67 -4.68
CA LYS A 307 -7.63 -11.92 -4.34
C LYS A 307 -7.94 -12.03 -2.86
N MET A 308 -8.14 -10.90 -2.18
CA MET A 308 -8.32 -10.89 -0.73
C MET A 308 -9.62 -11.56 -0.26
N GLY A 309 -10.75 -11.26 -0.90
CA GLY A 309 -12.07 -11.69 -0.42
C GLY A 309 -12.34 -13.19 -0.50
N ASN A 310 -11.49 -13.96 -1.15
CA ASN A 310 -11.59 -15.42 -1.17
C ASN A 310 -10.24 -16.15 -1.01
N GLY A 311 -9.12 -15.43 -0.97
CA GLY A 311 -7.79 -16.03 -0.83
C GLY A 311 -7.34 -16.87 -2.03
N ARG A 312 -7.87 -16.59 -3.23
CA ARG A 312 -7.65 -17.39 -4.45
C ARG A 312 -6.78 -16.66 -5.46
N LEU A 313 -6.16 -17.44 -6.34
CA LEU A 313 -5.22 -16.95 -7.36
C LEU A 313 -5.93 -16.60 -8.67
N PHE A 314 -5.54 -15.47 -9.25
CA PHE A 314 -6.06 -14.92 -10.50
C PHE A 314 -4.92 -14.41 -11.40
N SER A 315 -5.01 -14.65 -12.71
CA SER A 315 -4.13 -14.17 -13.79
C SER A 315 -4.81 -14.55 -15.12
N SER A 316 -4.25 -14.15 -16.26
CA SER A 316 -4.75 -14.58 -17.58
C SER A 316 -4.87 -16.11 -17.72
N ASN A 317 -3.93 -16.86 -17.15
CA ASN A 317 -3.84 -18.33 -17.31
C ASN A 317 -4.25 -19.12 -16.06
N LYS A 318 -4.65 -18.44 -14.98
CA LYS A 318 -5.03 -19.06 -13.71
C LYS A 318 -6.19 -18.28 -13.13
N THR A 319 -7.40 -18.84 -13.13
CA THR A 319 -8.60 -18.14 -12.63
C THR A 319 -9.21 -18.90 -11.46
N ASN A 320 -9.43 -18.20 -10.35
CA ASN A 320 -10.13 -18.71 -9.17
C ASN A 320 -9.49 -20.00 -8.61
N CYS A 321 -8.16 -20.12 -8.61
CA CYS A 321 -7.49 -21.32 -8.10
C CYS A 321 -7.31 -21.26 -6.57
N PRO A 322 -7.50 -22.38 -5.84
CA PRO A 322 -7.28 -22.43 -4.39
C PRO A 322 -5.84 -22.06 -4.01
N TYR A 323 -5.67 -21.37 -2.88
CA TYR A 323 -4.33 -21.03 -2.36
C TYR A 323 -4.31 -20.78 -0.84
N ASN A 324 -4.87 -19.66 -0.35
CA ASN A 324 -4.89 -19.36 1.08
C ASN A 324 -5.96 -20.17 1.84
N GLY A 325 -6.98 -20.67 1.12
CA GLY A 325 -8.09 -21.45 1.69
C GLY A 325 -9.19 -20.61 2.36
N GLU A 326 -8.87 -19.38 2.79
CA GLU A 326 -9.80 -18.46 3.45
C GLU A 326 -9.66 -17.00 2.97
N PRO A 327 -10.71 -16.17 3.12
CA PRO A 327 -10.64 -14.74 2.88
C PRO A 327 -9.62 -14.05 3.80
N ILE A 328 -8.84 -13.13 3.24
CA ILE A 328 -7.88 -12.30 3.96
C ILE A 328 -8.61 -11.02 4.40
N LYS A 329 -8.74 -10.84 5.71
CA LYS A 329 -9.52 -9.76 6.32
C LYS A 329 -8.74 -8.45 6.40
N ASP A 330 -9.48 -7.35 6.41
CA ASP A 330 -8.94 -6.03 6.76
C ASP A 330 -8.16 -6.08 8.08
N GLY A 331 -7.10 -5.28 8.16
CA GLY A 331 -6.09 -5.33 9.23
C GLY A 331 -4.91 -6.26 8.93
N SER A 332 -5.07 -7.21 7.99
CA SER A 332 -3.99 -8.14 7.63
C SER A 332 -2.88 -7.45 6.84
N VAL A 333 -1.66 -7.95 6.98
CA VAL A 333 -0.50 -7.59 6.14
C VAL A 333 -0.25 -8.71 5.15
N VAL A 334 -0.26 -8.38 3.87
CA VAL A 334 0.02 -9.32 2.78
C VAL A 334 1.36 -8.96 2.16
N LYS A 335 2.33 -9.88 2.23
CA LYS A 335 3.63 -9.75 1.57
C LYS A 335 3.60 -10.57 0.28
N ALA A 336 3.97 -9.96 -0.84
CA ALA A 336 4.19 -10.65 -2.11
C ALA A 336 5.69 -10.74 -2.36
N ILE A 337 6.17 -11.92 -2.79
CA ILE A 337 7.59 -12.22 -2.96
C ILE A 337 7.78 -12.84 -4.34
N LEU A 338 8.74 -12.30 -5.10
CA LEU A 338 9.23 -12.78 -6.37
C LEU A 338 10.69 -13.21 -6.20
N LYS A 339 10.93 -14.53 -6.23
CA LYS A 339 12.27 -15.12 -6.12
C LYS A 339 12.41 -16.23 -7.14
N GLU A 340 13.52 -16.27 -7.88
CA GLU A 340 13.80 -17.32 -8.87
C GLU A 340 12.63 -17.57 -9.84
N ASN A 341 12.05 -16.48 -10.36
CA ASN A 341 10.90 -16.54 -11.29
C ASN A 341 9.66 -17.21 -10.71
N LYS A 342 9.53 -17.21 -9.37
CA LYS A 342 8.37 -17.75 -8.66
C LYS A 342 7.78 -16.66 -7.78
N ILE A 343 6.45 -16.55 -7.82
CA ILE A 343 5.72 -15.68 -6.91
C ILE A 343 5.15 -16.52 -5.76
N SER A 344 5.32 -16.04 -4.54
CA SER A 344 4.68 -16.53 -3.32
C SER A 344 4.10 -15.38 -2.51
N PHE A 345 3.19 -15.71 -1.58
CA PHE A 345 2.63 -14.73 -0.65
C PHE A 345 2.76 -15.19 0.79
N MET A 346 2.88 -14.21 1.68
CA MET A 346 2.73 -14.37 3.12
C MET A 346 1.57 -13.51 3.62
N VAL A 347 0.81 -14.02 4.58
CA VAL A 347 -0.26 -13.28 5.23
C VAL A 347 0.01 -13.27 6.72
N ASN A 348 0.12 -12.09 7.32
CA ASN A 348 0.42 -11.89 8.75
C ASN A 348 1.67 -12.68 9.21
N GLY A 349 2.72 -12.68 8.38
CA GLY A 349 3.96 -13.41 8.65
C GLY A 349 3.93 -14.90 8.33
N LYS A 350 2.78 -15.49 8.00
CA LYS A 350 2.66 -16.90 7.62
C LYS A 350 2.83 -17.09 6.12
N THR A 351 3.84 -17.83 5.71
CA THR A 351 4.05 -18.24 4.31
C THR A 351 3.00 -19.26 3.88
N ILE A 352 2.34 -19.02 2.75
CA ILE A 352 1.31 -19.92 2.20
C ILE A 352 1.94 -20.99 1.29
N GLY A 353 2.88 -20.59 0.42
CA GLY A 353 3.57 -21.48 -0.52
C GLY A 353 3.74 -20.85 -1.91
N LYS A 354 4.14 -21.65 -2.90
CA LYS A 354 4.30 -21.16 -4.28
C LYS A 354 2.93 -20.84 -4.92
N ALA A 355 2.77 -19.64 -5.47
CA ALA A 355 1.56 -19.22 -6.18
C ALA A 355 1.69 -19.31 -7.70
N TYR A 356 2.79 -18.82 -8.26
CA TYR A 356 3.02 -18.76 -9.71
C TYR A 356 4.45 -19.09 -10.08
N ASP A 357 4.63 -19.61 -11.30
CA ASP A 357 5.87 -19.56 -12.06
C ASP A 357 5.66 -18.46 -13.13
N VAL A 358 6.59 -17.52 -13.22
CA VAL A 358 6.48 -16.34 -14.09
C VAL A 358 7.69 -16.25 -15.02
N PRO A 359 7.57 -15.63 -16.20
CA PRO A 359 8.76 -15.34 -17.01
C PRO A 359 9.70 -14.42 -16.20
N SER A 360 11.01 -14.58 -16.36
CA SER A 360 11.94 -13.60 -15.80
C SER A 360 11.68 -12.23 -16.43
N HIS A 361 12.11 -11.19 -15.70
CA HIS A 361 12.18 -9.76 -16.07
C HIS A 361 11.03 -8.84 -15.58
N ASN A 362 11.45 -7.68 -15.05
CA ASN A 362 10.75 -6.39 -14.87
C ASN A 362 9.29 -6.41 -14.42
N LEU A 363 9.00 -7.18 -13.38
CA LEU A 363 7.70 -7.14 -12.71
C LEU A 363 7.67 -6.07 -11.62
N TYR A 364 6.56 -5.35 -11.55
CA TYR A 364 6.30 -4.28 -10.60
C TYR A 364 5.25 -4.71 -9.59
N PRO A 365 5.31 -4.22 -8.35
CA PRO A 365 4.19 -4.29 -7.42
C PRO A 365 2.92 -3.78 -8.10
N HIS A 366 1.83 -4.52 -7.98
CA HIS A 366 0.61 -4.21 -8.72
C HIS A 366 -0.65 -4.53 -7.93
N CYS A 367 -1.63 -3.62 -8.00
CA CYS A 367 -2.93 -3.78 -7.38
C CYS A 367 -4.06 -3.52 -8.37
N LEU A 368 -5.08 -4.38 -8.35
CA LEU A 368 -6.32 -4.23 -9.12
C LEU A 368 -7.53 -4.16 -8.18
N PHE A 369 -8.42 -3.18 -8.39
CA PHE A 369 -9.54 -2.84 -7.50
C PHE A 369 -10.89 -3.10 -8.17
N ARG A 370 -11.80 -3.88 -7.55
CA ARG A 370 -13.17 -4.15 -8.06
C ARG A 370 -14.31 -3.85 -7.03
N THR A 371 -14.62 -2.57 -6.76
CA THR A 371 -15.87 -2.03 -6.10
C THR A 371 -16.07 -1.94 -4.54
N LEU A 372 -16.73 -0.80 -4.17
CA LEU A 372 -17.46 -0.23 -2.97
C LEU A 372 -16.86 -0.03 -1.54
N ILE A 373 -16.71 1.27 -1.17
CA ILE A 373 -16.67 1.99 0.15
C ILE A 373 -15.31 2.12 0.90
N VAL A 374 -15.08 3.29 1.52
CA VAL A 374 -13.76 3.89 1.87
C VAL A 374 -13.70 4.47 3.30
N LYS A 375 -12.70 4.09 4.10
CA LYS A 375 -11.78 5.02 4.83
C LYS A 375 -10.55 4.24 5.30
N TRP A 376 -9.35 4.73 4.96
CA TRP A 376 -8.08 4.04 5.20
C TRP A 376 -7.19 4.87 6.15
N ARG A 377 -6.20 4.25 6.80
CA ARG A 377 -5.06 4.86 7.52
C ARG A 377 -3.94 3.82 7.60
N PHE A 378 -2.74 4.23 7.25
CA PHE A 378 -1.55 3.40 7.29
C PHE A 378 -0.84 3.56 8.65
N TYR A 379 -0.20 2.50 9.11
CA TYR A 379 0.92 2.56 10.04
C TYR A 379 2.02 1.73 9.39
N LEU A 380 3.08 2.37 8.94
CA LEU A 380 4.43 1.84 9.04
C LEU A 380 5.20 2.89 9.81
N ASP A 381 5.50 2.58 11.07
CA ASP A 381 6.67 3.17 11.72
C ASP A 381 7.86 2.83 10.83
N PHE A 382 8.58 3.83 10.35
CA PHE A 382 10.02 3.88 10.58
C PHE A 382 10.54 5.30 10.37
N CYS A 383 11.10 5.80 11.46
CA CYS A 383 11.66 7.12 11.66
C CYS A 383 12.89 7.33 10.75
N GLY A 384 13.08 8.57 10.31
CA GLY A 384 13.98 8.94 9.22
C GLY A 384 15.43 8.51 9.37
N VAL A 385 16.04 8.06 8.27
CA VAL A 385 17.50 7.94 8.15
C VAL A 385 17.90 8.09 6.67
N PHE A 386 17.94 9.33 6.18
CA PHE A 386 18.88 9.71 5.11
C PHE A 386 19.77 10.88 5.52
N LYS A 387 19.46 11.57 6.63
CA LYS A 387 20.33 12.61 7.21
C LYS A 387 21.36 12.10 8.22
N ASN A 388 21.22 10.87 8.77
CA ASN A 388 21.93 10.51 10.02
C ASN A 388 22.97 9.39 9.95
N ASN A 389 23.15 8.68 8.83
CA ASN A 389 24.13 7.57 8.77
C ASN A 389 25.36 7.81 7.89
N ILE A 390 25.36 8.79 6.98
CA ILE A 390 26.60 9.12 6.25
C ILE A 390 27.48 10.06 7.10
N GLY A 391 26.88 10.88 7.96
CA GLY A 391 27.60 11.64 8.99
C GLY A 391 28.19 10.79 10.14
N LYS A 392 28.00 9.46 10.13
CA LYS A 392 28.58 8.55 11.13
C LYS A 392 29.68 7.62 10.58
N VAL A 393 29.76 7.41 9.28
CA VAL A 393 30.80 6.53 8.70
C VAL A 393 32.10 7.29 8.44
N PHE A 394 32.05 8.61 8.28
CA PHE A 394 33.24 9.45 8.21
C PHE A 394 33.06 10.73 9.03
N ARG A 395 33.15 10.60 10.36
CA ARG A 395 33.67 11.70 11.18
C ARG A 395 35.18 11.69 11.01
N PHE A 396 35.71 12.63 10.23
CA PHE A 396 37.06 13.15 10.46
C PHE A 396 36.98 14.24 11.53
#